data_AF-A0A7S1K4N8-F1
#
_entry.id   AF-A0A7S1K4N8-F1
#
_cell.length_a   1.000
_cell.length_b   1.000
_cell.length_c   1.000
_cell.angle_alpha   90.00
_cell.angle_beta   90.00
_cell.angle_gamma   90.00
#
_symmetry.space_group_name_H-M   'P 1'
#
loop_
_entity.id
_entity.type
_entity.pdbx_description
1 polymer ?
#
loop_
_entity_poly.entity_id
_entity_poly.type
_entity_poly.pdbx_seq_one_letter_code
_entity_poly.pdbx_strand_id
1 'polypeptide(L)'
;MEILPVKLCAQGSISLAGPPASTGEATLTDLAVDLACMYRLCDEWGYNEGDSSNFTIAVKTDDGSMLFFLIKHGVQWQDVTVRDIILVNAAGDVVHDWGCGSNEACPSSAHFDVIGFHIRRAIHERLGANGSVVLHTHMPTATTMSVMRTENGGLVFPIHQASCRFHDNVVYDEKFSGLACGPEEGYAEGNRVADVLTGGGATSRVRAVFLRNHGPMIVGRNVWEALDDLYYLHRACLFQAEALKTAGGDMSRLAPLKDDIALATSRQSDHVRSLKGWKHISSHRTRLLKAIPSIADVC
;
A
#
# COMPACT_ATOMS: atom_id res chain seq x y z
N MET A 1 -12.17 35.03 -7.28
CA MET A 1 -12.37 33.87 -8.16
C MET A 1 -13.07 32.84 -7.29
N GLU A 2 -14.38 32.69 -7.47
CA GLU A 2 -15.20 31.83 -6.62
C GLU A 2 -14.70 30.38 -6.70
N ILE A 3 -14.42 29.82 -5.53
CA ILE A 3 -14.14 28.39 -5.36
C ILE A 3 -15.48 27.69 -5.62
N LEU A 4 -15.64 27.10 -6.80
CA LEU A 4 -16.79 26.25 -7.08
C LEU A 4 -16.73 25.04 -6.14
N PRO A 5 -17.77 24.76 -5.35
CA PRO A 5 -17.78 23.59 -4.48
C PRO A 5 -17.72 22.35 -5.37
N VAL A 6 -16.65 21.55 -5.20
CA VAL A 6 -16.62 20.18 -5.69
C VAL A 6 -17.85 19.51 -5.08
N LYS A 7 -18.84 19.16 -5.92
CA LYS A 7 -19.98 18.34 -5.50
C LYS A 7 -19.45 16.94 -5.19
N LEU A 8 -18.83 16.80 -4.02
CA LEU A 8 -18.75 15.54 -3.32
C LEU A 8 -20.19 15.22 -2.95
N CYS A 9 -20.79 14.24 -3.64
CA CYS A 9 -22.11 13.79 -3.28
C CYS A 9 -22.07 13.46 -1.78
N ALA A 10 -22.90 14.13 -0.97
CA ALA A 10 -23.00 13.90 0.47
C ALA A 10 -23.51 12.49 0.82
N GLN A 11 -23.66 11.62 -0.18
CA GLN A 11 -24.06 10.22 -0.14
C GLN A 11 -23.26 9.40 -1.18
N GLY A 12 -22.08 9.89 -1.57
CA GLY A 12 -21.24 9.43 -2.67
C GLY A 12 -20.63 8.07 -2.41
N SER A 13 -21.37 7.08 -2.81
CA SER A 13 -20.93 5.73 -3.01
C SER A 13 -19.84 5.62 -4.09
N ILE A 14 -18.72 4.97 -3.77
CA ILE A 14 -17.70 4.63 -4.76
C ILE A 14 -17.80 3.13 -5.07
N SER A 15 -18.01 2.82 -6.35
CA SER A 15 -17.92 1.44 -6.84
C SER A 15 -16.46 0.98 -6.83
N LEU A 16 -16.05 0.36 -5.71
CA LEU A 16 -14.77 -0.33 -5.58
C LEU A 16 -14.88 -1.77 -6.06
N ALA A 17 -13.81 -2.30 -6.64
CA ALA A 17 -13.71 -3.74 -6.90
C ALA A 17 -13.60 -4.49 -5.56
N GLY A 18 -14.74 -4.87 -4.98
CA GLY A 18 -14.86 -5.72 -3.79
C GLY A 18 -15.15 -7.19 -4.13
N PRO A 19 -15.05 -8.13 -3.16
CA PRO A 19 -15.44 -9.51 -3.36
C PRO A 19 -16.95 -9.63 -3.69
N PRO A 20 -17.41 -10.73 -4.31
CA PRO A 20 -18.77 -10.87 -4.90
C PRO A 20 -19.96 -10.80 -3.91
N ALA A 21 -19.74 -10.45 -2.64
CA ALA A 21 -20.77 -10.37 -1.61
C ALA A 21 -20.90 -8.98 -0.95
N SER A 22 -20.06 -8.00 -1.28
CA SER A 22 -20.26 -6.60 -0.85
C SER A 22 -20.67 -5.75 -2.06
N THR A 23 -21.94 -5.87 -2.47
CA THR A 23 -22.58 -4.95 -3.42
C THR A 23 -22.88 -3.58 -2.78
N GLY A 24 -22.29 -3.28 -1.61
CA GLY A 24 -22.38 -1.99 -0.96
C GLY A 24 -21.26 -1.09 -1.46
N GLU A 25 -21.64 0.05 -2.01
CA GLU A 25 -20.69 1.06 -2.41
C GLU A 25 -19.99 1.62 -1.15
N ALA A 26 -18.65 1.70 -1.17
CA ALA A 26 -17.90 2.23 -0.03
C ALA A 26 -17.96 3.75 -0.03
N THR A 27 -18.17 4.36 1.14
CA THR A 27 -18.10 5.81 1.27
C THR A 27 -16.65 6.26 1.37
N LEU A 28 -16.39 7.56 1.15
CA LEU A 28 -15.07 8.15 1.42
C LEU A 28 -14.66 7.95 2.89
N THR A 29 -15.61 8.05 3.82
CA THR A 29 -15.36 7.80 5.24
C THR A 29 -14.96 6.35 5.50
N ASP A 30 -15.57 5.36 4.84
CA ASP A 30 -15.16 3.95 4.98
C ASP A 30 -13.70 3.75 4.56
N LEU A 31 -13.29 4.37 3.45
CA LEU A 31 -11.90 4.32 2.97
C LEU A 31 -10.93 5.03 3.91
N ALA A 32 -11.34 6.14 4.52
CA ALA A 32 -10.54 6.82 5.53
C ALA A 32 -10.37 5.96 6.80
N VAL A 33 -11.44 5.31 7.26
CA VAL A 33 -11.38 4.36 8.39
C VAL A 33 -10.52 3.15 8.05
N ASP A 34 -10.63 2.63 6.82
CA ASP A 34 -9.80 1.53 6.34
C ASP A 34 -8.32 1.92 6.36
N LEU A 35 -7.97 3.10 5.86
CA LEU A 35 -6.59 3.61 5.90
C LEU A 35 -6.08 3.76 7.33
N ALA A 36 -6.87 4.34 8.25
CA ALA A 36 -6.50 4.44 9.66
C ALA A 36 -6.28 3.05 10.29
N CYS A 37 -7.14 2.08 9.99
CA CYS A 37 -6.98 0.70 10.43
C CYS A 37 -5.72 0.05 9.85
N MET A 38 -5.36 0.31 8.59
CA MET A 38 -4.15 -0.23 7.98
C MET A 38 -2.89 0.23 8.72
N TYR A 39 -2.81 1.51 9.07
CA TYR A 39 -1.70 2.06 9.86
C TYR A 39 -1.57 1.36 11.22
N ARG A 40 -2.68 1.25 11.96
CA ARG A 40 -2.74 0.59 13.28
C ARG A 40 -2.37 -0.90 13.21
N LEU A 41 -2.84 -1.62 12.19
CA LEU A 41 -2.50 -3.03 12.00
C LEU A 41 -1.02 -3.22 11.64
N CYS A 42 -0.49 -2.37 10.76
CA CYS A 42 0.92 -2.44 10.38
C CYS A 42 1.85 -2.05 11.54
N ASP A 43 1.42 -1.17 12.44
CA ASP A 43 2.12 -0.92 13.70
C ASP A 43 2.10 -2.16 14.62
N GLU A 44 0.95 -2.79 14.82
CA GLU A 44 0.82 -4.05 15.58
C GLU A 44 1.71 -5.17 15.02
N TRP A 45 1.96 -5.16 13.70
CA TRP A 45 2.85 -6.11 13.02
C TRP A 45 4.32 -5.67 12.95
N GLY A 46 4.65 -4.46 13.41
CA GLY A 46 6.01 -3.92 13.41
C GLY A 46 6.55 -3.57 12.02
N TYR A 47 5.71 -3.02 11.14
CA TYR A 47 6.07 -2.68 9.76
C TYR A 47 6.46 -1.20 9.56
N ASN A 48 6.29 -0.37 10.58
CA ASN A 48 6.67 1.03 10.59
C ASN A 48 8.18 1.24 10.80
N GLU A 49 8.65 2.40 10.35
CA GLU A 49 9.93 2.99 10.74
C GLU A 49 9.67 4.47 11.04
N GLY A 50 9.27 4.78 12.27
CA GLY A 50 8.83 6.13 12.65
C GLY A 50 7.72 6.65 11.73
N ASP A 51 7.95 7.82 11.14
CA ASP A 51 7.06 8.49 10.18
C ASP A 51 7.50 8.33 8.71
N SER A 52 8.55 7.56 8.42
CA SER A 52 9.16 7.41 7.09
C SER A 52 8.39 6.47 6.13
N SER A 53 7.42 5.72 6.64
CA SER A 53 6.57 4.81 5.84
C SER A 53 5.18 5.42 5.62
N ASN A 54 4.60 5.24 4.44
CA ASN A 54 3.32 5.86 4.10
C ASN A 54 2.49 5.01 3.14
N PHE A 55 1.18 5.09 3.29
CA PHE A 55 0.17 4.41 2.49
C PHE A 55 -0.67 5.43 1.73
N THR A 56 -1.16 5.05 0.56
CA THR A 56 -2.07 5.88 -0.23
C THR A 56 -3.15 5.01 -0.88
N ILE A 57 -4.38 5.48 -0.81
CA ILE A 57 -5.52 4.94 -1.57
C ILE A 57 -5.90 6.01 -2.58
N ALA A 58 -6.04 5.65 -3.86
CA ALA A 58 -6.51 6.58 -4.89
C ALA A 58 -7.89 6.19 -5.38
N VAL A 59 -8.77 7.18 -5.48
CA VAL A 59 -10.12 7.05 -6.06
C VAL A 59 -10.30 8.04 -7.21
N LYS A 60 -11.24 7.74 -8.10
CA LYS A 60 -11.61 8.63 -9.19
C LYS A 60 -12.93 9.36 -8.89
N THR A 61 -12.99 10.63 -9.26
CA THR A 61 -14.21 11.43 -9.34
C THR A 61 -14.95 11.15 -10.66
N ASP A 62 -16.20 11.63 -10.77
CA ASP A 62 -17.05 11.42 -11.95
C ASP A 62 -16.45 12.01 -13.24
N ASP A 63 -15.66 13.08 -13.12
CA ASP A 63 -14.94 13.70 -14.25
C ASP A 63 -13.63 12.96 -14.61
N GLY A 64 -13.31 11.88 -13.89
CA GLY A 64 -12.11 11.06 -14.10
C GLY A 64 -10.86 11.54 -13.37
N SER A 65 -10.91 12.68 -12.68
CA SER A 65 -9.80 13.17 -11.84
C SER A 65 -9.52 12.22 -10.67
N MET A 66 -8.30 12.23 -10.14
CA MET A 66 -7.93 11.39 -8.99
C MET A 66 -7.87 12.18 -7.68
N LEU A 67 -8.32 11.53 -6.61
CA LEU A 67 -8.16 11.95 -5.21
C LEU A 67 -7.40 10.89 -4.43
N PHE A 68 -6.61 11.33 -3.46
CA PHE A 68 -5.63 10.51 -2.73
C PHE A 68 -5.86 10.62 -1.23
N PHE A 69 -6.10 9.49 -0.57
CA PHE A 69 -6.16 9.42 0.88
C PHE A 69 -4.76 9.31 1.47
N LEU A 70 -4.46 10.17 2.44
CA LEU A 70 -3.15 10.25 3.10
C LEU A 70 -3.33 10.40 4.62
N ILE A 71 -2.30 10.02 5.37
CA ILE A 71 -2.16 10.40 6.78
C ILE A 71 -1.54 11.79 6.90
N LYS A 72 -1.91 12.54 7.93
CA LYS A 72 -1.20 13.76 8.36
C LYS A 72 0.23 13.44 8.78
N HIS A 73 1.14 14.35 8.46
CA HIS A 73 2.55 14.25 8.78
C HIS A 73 2.79 14.21 10.31
N GLY A 74 3.70 13.35 10.76
CA GLY A 74 4.12 13.23 12.15
C GLY A 74 3.18 12.43 13.07
N VAL A 75 2.03 11.97 12.58
CA VAL A 75 1.14 11.09 13.35
C VAL A 75 1.77 9.70 13.43
N GLN A 76 1.94 9.20 14.66
CA GLN A 76 2.49 7.87 14.89
C GLN A 76 1.48 6.79 14.51
N TRP A 77 1.96 5.71 13.86
CA TRP A 77 1.08 4.65 13.34
C TRP A 77 0.24 3.97 14.42
N GLN A 78 0.78 3.84 15.63
CA GLN A 78 0.06 3.30 16.77
C GLN A 78 -1.10 4.18 17.24
N ASP A 79 -1.20 5.45 16.82
CA ASP A 79 -2.18 6.42 17.34
C ASP A 79 -3.23 6.82 16.29
N VAL A 80 -3.00 6.49 15.01
CA VAL A 80 -3.83 6.91 13.88
C VAL A 80 -5.32 6.64 14.09
N THR A 81 -6.12 7.66 13.80
CA THR A 81 -7.58 7.61 13.72
C THR A 81 -8.04 8.15 12.38
N VAL A 82 -9.32 8.02 12.06
CA VAL A 82 -9.92 8.63 10.87
C VAL A 82 -9.70 10.15 10.82
N ARG A 83 -9.61 10.82 11.97
CA ARG A 83 -9.35 12.27 12.08
C ARG A 83 -7.96 12.68 11.62
N ASP A 84 -7.04 11.73 11.50
CA ASP A 84 -5.69 11.92 10.99
C ASP A 84 -5.59 11.72 9.48
N ILE A 85 -6.70 11.35 8.83
CA ILE A 85 -6.76 11.13 7.39
C ILE A 85 -7.23 12.39 6.68
N ILE A 86 -6.60 12.66 5.55
CA ILE A 86 -6.94 13.73 4.62
C ILE A 86 -7.14 13.18 3.22
N LEU A 87 -7.94 13.89 2.42
CA LEU A 87 -8.12 13.65 1.00
C LEU A 87 -7.47 14.80 0.24
N VAL A 88 -6.59 14.47 -0.70
CA VAL A 88 -5.78 15.43 -1.46
C VAL A 88 -6.03 15.25 -2.95
N ASN A 89 -6.10 16.34 -3.71
CA ASN A 89 -6.21 16.28 -5.17
C ASN A 89 -4.84 16.12 -5.85
N ALA A 90 -4.80 15.95 -7.17
CA ALA A 90 -3.54 15.84 -7.91
C ALA A 90 -2.63 17.09 -7.76
N ALA A 91 -3.19 18.29 -7.57
CA ALA A 91 -2.41 19.51 -7.36
C ALA A 91 -1.75 19.59 -5.97
N GLY A 92 -2.08 18.68 -5.05
CA GLY A 92 -1.58 18.70 -3.68
C GLY A 92 -2.44 19.50 -2.71
N ASP A 93 -3.62 19.97 -3.13
CA ASP A 93 -4.56 20.66 -2.25
C ASP A 93 -5.37 19.66 -1.42
N VAL A 94 -5.51 19.94 -0.13
CA VAL A 94 -6.40 19.20 0.76
C VAL A 94 -7.84 19.55 0.40
N VAL A 95 -8.59 18.57 -0.11
CA VAL A 95 -10.01 18.72 -0.47
C VAL A 95 -10.95 18.24 0.65
N HIS A 96 -10.46 17.43 1.57
CA HIS A 96 -11.20 17.03 2.77
C HIS A 96 -10.24 16.69 3.92
N ASP A 97 -10.61 17.05 5.15
CA ASP A 97 -9.87 16.76 6.37
C ASP A 97 -10.84 16.30 7.46
N TRP A 98 -10.82 15.00 7.78
CA TRP A 98 -11.73 14.41 8.78
C TRP A 98 -11.48 14.93 10.20
N GLY A 99 -10.33 15.56 10.48
CA GLY A 99 -10.01 16.14 11.78
C GLY A 99 -10.53 17.56 11.99
N CYS A 100 -10.93 18.26 10.92
CA CYS A 100 -11.42 19.65 10.98
C CYS A 100 -12.93 19.75 11.31
N GLY A 101 -13.65 18.63 11.33
CA GLY A 101 -15.12 18.62 11.46
C GLY A 101 -15.82 19.20 10.23
N SER A 102 -17.16 19.11 10.17
CA SER A 102 -17.98 19.55 9.02
C SER A 102 -18.17 21.07 8.90
N ASN A 103 -17.52 21.88 9.74
CA ASN A 103 -17.70 23.32 9.71
C ASN A 103 -16.85 23.93 8.60
N GLU A 104 -17.54 24.53 7.63
CA GLU A 104 -17.04 25.18 6.40
C GLU A 104 -15.95 26.26 6.62
N ALA A 105 -15.64 26.60 7.88
CA ALA A 105 -14.68 27.62 8.28
C ALA A 105 -13.34 27.06 8.81
N CYS A 106 -13.06 25.76 8.67
CA CYS A 106 -11.75 25.19 9.01
C CYS A 106 -10.85 25.16 7.75
N PRO A 107 -10.03 26.19 7.46
CA PRO A 107 -8.96 26.01 6.49
C PRO A 107 -8.02 24.94 7.05
N SER A 108 -7.98 23.76 6.42
CA SER A 108 -7.13 22.67 6.88
C SER A 108 -5.68 23.15 6.94
N SER A 109 -5.08 23.07 8.12
CA SER A 109 -3.64 23.26 8.35
C SER A 109 -2.89 21.93 8.29
N ALA A 110 -3.51 20.89 7.73
CA ALA A 110 -2.92 19.58 7.61
C ALA A 110 -1.68 19.64 6.71
N HIS A 111 -0.59 19.09 7.23
CA HIS A 111 0.61 18.84 6.46
C HIS A 111 0.69 17.34 6.18
N PHE A 112 1.32 16.97 5.08
CA PHE A 112 1.60 15.59 4.70
C PHE A 112 2.99 15.50 4.06
N ASP A 113 3.52 14.29 3.94
CA ASP A 113 4.76 14.02 3.20
C ASP A 113 4.57 14.32 1.71
N VAL A 114 5.02 15.50 1.29
CA VAL A 114 4.89 16.00 -0.09
C VAL A 114 5.67 15.15 -1.07
N ILE A 115 6.87 14.69 -0.71
CA ILE A 115 7.75 13.96 -1.62
C ILE A 115 7.18 12.57 -1.88
N GLY A 116 6.86 11.82 -0.84
CA GLY A 116 6.27 10.51 -1.02
C GLY A 116 4.87 10.57 -1.64
N PHE A 117 4.10 11.64 -1.40
CA PHE A 117 2.85 11.87 -2.13
C PHE A 117 3.11 11.92 -3.65
N HIS A 118 4.09 12.69 -4.12
CA HIS A 118 4.36 12.79 -5.56
C HIS A 118 4.87 11.47 -6.16
N ILE A 119 5.67 10.69 -5.41
CA ILE A 119 6.08 9.34 -5.83
C ILE A 119 4.84 8.44 -6.03
N ARG A 120 3.99 8.35 -5.00
CA ARG A 120 2.80 7.47 -5.02
C ARG A 120 1.75 7.96 -6.02
N ARG A 121 1.59 9.27 -6.18
CA ARG A 121 0.71 9.90 -7.19
C ARG A 121 1.08 9.43 -8.59
N ALA A 122 2.35 9.51 -8.99
CA ALA A 122 2.79 9.06 -10.31
C ALA A 122 2.48 7.56 -10.54
N ILE A 123 2.67 6.74 -9.50
CA ILE A 123 2.35 5.30 -9.54
C ILE A 123 0.85 5.09 -9.71
N HIS A 124 0.01 5.74 -8.91
CA HIS A 124 -1.45 5.65 -9.03
C HIS A 124 -1.96 6.13 -10.39
N GLU A 125 -1.46 7.25 -10.90
CA GLU A 125 -1.79 7.77 -12.23
C GLU A 125 -1.44 6.76 -13.33
N ARG A 126 -0.28 6.09 -13.20
CA ARG A 126 0.13 5.04 -14.14
C ARG A 126 -0.77 3.80 -14.06
N LEU A 127 -1.13 3.37 -12.85
CA LEU A 127 -2.02 2.23 -12.64
C LEU A 127 -3.44 2.52 -13.15
N GLY A 128 -3.89 3.77 -13.05
CA GLY A 128 -5.14 4.25 -13.63
C GLY A 128 -6.41 3.64 -13.02
N ALA A 129 -6.31 2.81 -11.99
CA ALA A 129 -7.44 2.07 -11.41
C ALA A 129 -8.11 2.85 -10.25
N ASN A 130 -9.45 2.86 -10.25
CA ASN A 130 -10.25 3.40 -9.15
C ASN A 130 -10.20 2.45 -7.94
N GLY A 131 -9.77 2.95 -6.78
CA GLY A 131 -9.55 2.14 -5.58
C GLY A 131 -8.16 1.52 -5.48
N SER A 132 -7.22 1.92 -6.36
CA SER A 132 -5.84 1.42 -6.27
C SER A 132 -5.19 1.83 -4.95
N VAL A 133 -4.31 0.97 -4.45
CA VAL A 133 -3.63 1.15 -3.17
C VAL A 133 -2.13 0.96 -3.36
N VAL A 134 -1.34 1.89 -2.86
CA VAL A 134 0.13 1.82 -2.85
C VAL A 134 0.60 1.85 -1.40
N LEU A 135 1.31 0.80 -0.98
CA LEU A 135 1.82 0.64 0.37
C LEU A 135 3.34 0.60 0.34
N HIS A 136 4.00 1.55 1.01
CA HIS A 136 5.44 1.52 1.20
C HIS A 136 5.77 1.38 2.68
N THR A 137 6.69 0.48 3.00
CA THR A 137 7.10 0.17 4.37
C THR A 137 8.59 -0.05 4.45
N HIS A 138 9.17 0.22 5.62
CA HIS A 138 10.53 -0.20 5.96
C HIS A 138 10.53 -1.40 6.94
N MET A 139 9.60 -2.34 6.73
CA MET A 139 9.47 -3.51 7.59
C MET A 139 10.78 -4.34 7.62
N PRO A 140 11.40 -4.59 8.80
CA PRO A 140 12.82 -4.96 8.90
C PRO A 140 13.24 -6.13 8.00
N THR A 141 12.47 -7.21 8.01
CA THR A 141 12.86 -8.43 7.29
C THR A 141 12.73 -8.30 5.77
N ALA A 142 11.73 -7.58 5.26
CA ALA A 142 11.63 -7.36 3.82
C ALA A 142 12.57 -6.24 3.35
N THR A 143 12.84 -5.23 4.18
CA THR A 143 13.91 -4.27 3.90
C THR A 143 15.28 -4.94 3.84
N THR A 144 15.54 -5.95 4.69
CA THR A 144 16.78 -6.75 4.61
C THR A 144 16.94 -7.38 3.22
N MET A 145 15.86 -7.83 2.60
CA MET A 145 15.89 -8.39 1.24
C MET A 145 16.25 -7.33 0.18
N SER A 146 15.81 -6.09 0.35
CA SER A 146 16.18 -4.96 -0.52
C SER A 146 17.67 -4.60 -0.46
N VAL A 147 18.39 -4.91 0.64
CA VAL A 147 19.82 -4.59 0.77
C VAL A 147 20.75 -5.70 0.26
N MET A 148 20.24 -6.93 0.08
CA MET A 148 21.03 -8.04 -0.43
C MET A 148 21.12 -8.01 -1.96
N ARG A 149 22.25 -8.47 -2.50
CA ARG A 149 22.41 -8.70 -3.94
C ARG A 149 21.47 -9.80 -4.40
N THR A 150 20.93 -9.67 -5.61
CA THR A 150 20.06 -10.66 -6.27
C THR A 150 20.65 -12.07 -6.21
N GLU A 151 21.93 -12.22 -6.57
CA GLU A 151 22.65 -13.50 -6.55
C GLU A 151 22.87 -14.09 -5.15
N ASN A 152 22.77 -13.27 -4.10
CA ASN A 152 23.05 -13.66 -2.72
C ASN A 152 21.80 -13.61 -1.85
N GLY A 153 20.67 -14.06 -2.39
CA GLY A 153 19.43 -14.16 -1.63
C GLY A 153 18.54 -12.92 -1.71
N GLY A 154 18.87 -11.90 -2.48
CA GLY A 154 18.09 -10.66 -2.61
C GLY A 154 16.79 -10.80 -3.41
N LEU A 155 16.49 -12.00 -3.89
CA LEU A 155 15.22 -12.37 -4.52
C LEU A 155 14.30 -13.07 -3.52
N VAL A 156 12.99 -12.94 -3.71
CA VAL A 156 11.99 -13.77 -3.03
C VAL A 156 12.01 -15.18 -3.66
N PHE A 157 12.62 -16.14 -2.96
CA PHE A 157 12.72 -17.52 -3.46
C PHE A 157 11.43 -18.30 -3.17
N PRO A 158 10.99 -19.18 -4.10
CA PRO A 158 9.82 -20.01 -3.89
C PRO A 158 10.15 -21.19 -2.96
N ILE A 159 10.48 -20.93 -1.69
CA ILE A 159 10.82 -21.93 -0.67
C ILE A 159 9.65 -22.23 0.29
N HIS A 160 8.56 -21.47 0.19
CA HIS A 160 7.38 -21.60 1.04
C HIS A 160 6.12 -21.20 0.26
N GLN A 161 4.94 -21.68 0.68
CA GLN A 161 3.67 -21.33 0.02
C GLN A 161 3.44 -19.81 -0.04
N ALA A 162 3.81 -19.08 1.01
CA ALA A 162 3.70 -17.62 1.06
C ALA A 162 4.58 -16.94 0.00
N SER A 163 5.80 -17.43 -0.25
CA SER A 163 6.66 -16.84 -1.28
C SER A 163 6.21 -17.24 -2.70
N CYS A 164 5.57 -18.40 -2.86
CA CYS A 164 5.00 -18.80 -4.15
C CYS A 164 3.87 -17.86 -4.64
N ARG A 165 3.16 -17.17 -3.74
CA ARG A 165 2.17 -16.12 -4.11
C ARG A 165 2.77 -15.00 -4.96
N PHE A 166 4.07 -14.79 -4.81
CA PHE A 166 4.83 -13.71 -5.43
C PHE A 166 5.68 -14.19 -6.61
N HIS A 167 5.61 -15.47 -6.96
CA HIS A 167 6.31 -16.02 -8.11
C HIS A 167 5.81 -15.32 -9.40
N ASP A 168 6.75 -14.78 -10.18
CA ASP A 168 6.58 -13.89 -11.35
C ASP A 168 5.82 -12.57 -11.11
N ASN A 169 5.60 -12.19 -9.85
CA ASN A 169 4.81 -11.00 -9.48
C ASN A 169 5.62 -9.98 -8.64
N VAL A 170 6.95 -10.11 -8.61
CA VAL A 170 7.86 -9.20 -7.92
C VAL A 170 8.88 -8.66 -8.92
N VAL A 171 9.07 -7.35 -8.89
CA VAL A 171 10.16 -6.68 -9.61
C VAL A 171 11.14 -6.06 -8.63
N TYR A 172 12.34 -5.80 -9.11
CA TYR A 172 13.42 -5.24 -8.32
C TYR A 172 13.88 -3.99 -9.01
N ASP A 173 13.80 -2.89 -8.29
CA ASP A 173 14.30 -1.63 -8.75
C ASP A 173 15.73 -1.44 -8.26
N GLU A 174 16.67 -1.70 -9.17
CA GLU A 174 18.11 -1.70 -8.89
C GLU A 174 18.71 -0.29 -8.74
N LYS A 175 17.95 0.77 -9.03
CA LYS A 175 18.45 2.14 -8.91
C LYS A 175 17.99 2.77 -7.59
N PHE A 176 18.95 3.22 -6.78
CA PHE A 176 18.70 4.09 -5.62
C PHE A 176 19.32 5.47 -5.88
N SER A 177 18.48 6.51 -5.99
CA SER A 177 18.91 7.87 -6.34
C SER A 177 19.18 8.78 -5.12
N GLY A 178 19.03 8.25 -3.90
CA GLY A 178 19.04 9.06 -2.67
C GLY A 178 17.67 9.67 -2.36
N LEU A 179 17.65 10.66 -1.47
CA LEU A 179 16.42 11.38 -1.12
C LEU A 179 16.04 12.38 -2.23
N ALA A 180 14.81 12.31 -2.72
CA ALA A 180 14.27 13.32 -3.62
C ALA A 180 14.05 14.65 -2.85
N CYS A 181 14.42 15.78 -3.45
CA CYS A 181 14.42 17.10 -2.81
C CYS A 181 13.24 17.99 -3.23
N GLY A 182 12.11 17.40 -3.61
CA GLY A 182 10.90 18.16 -3.90
C GLY A 182 9.86 17.42 -4.76
N PRO A 183 8.74 18.08 -5.09
CA PRO A 183 7.65 17.53 -5.89
C PRO A 183 8.08 16.96 -7.25
N GLU A 184 8.91 17.70 -8.00
CA GLU A 184 9.34 17.30 -9.34
C GLU A 184 10.22 16.05 -9.33
N GLU A 185 11.21 16.02 -8.43
CA GLU A 185 12.07 14.84 -8.24
C GLU A 185 11.29 13.64 -7.72
N GLY A 186 10.37 13.84 -6.78
CA GLY A 186 9.49 12.78 -6.29
C GLY A 186 8.60 12.20 -7.39
N TYR A 187 8.02 13.06 -8.25
CA TYR A 187 7.20 12.60 -9.38
C TYR A 187 8.03 11.86 -10.44
N ALA A 188 9.25 12.33 -10.73
CA ALA A 188 10.16 11.64 -11.64
C ALA A 188 10.56 10.25 -11.11
N GLU A 189 10.85 10.14 -9.81
CA GLU A 189 11.15 8.87 -9.17
C GLU A 189 9.93 7.93 -9.19
N GLY A 190 8.74 8.45 -8.90
CA GLY A 190 7.50 7.69 -9.00
C GLY A 190 7.22 7.16 -10.41
N ASN A 191 7.47 7.95 -11.47
CA ASN A 191 7.35 7.48 -12.85
C ASN A 191 8.30 6.32 -13.16
N ARG A 192 9.55 6.43 -12.70
CA ARG A 192 10.55 5.40 -12.89
C ARG A 192 10.17 4.09 -12.18
N VAL A 193 9.73 4.18 -10.93
CA VAL A 193 9.21 3.01 -10.18
C VAL A 193 7.97 2.43 -10.86
N ALA A 194 7.08 3.29 -11.38
CA ALA A 194 5.91 2.87 -12.13
C ALA A 194 6.29 2.15 -13.43
N ASP A 195 7.31 2.59 -14.16
CA ASP A 195 7.83 1.89 -15.36
C ASP A 195 8.30 0.48 -15.01
N VAL A 196 9.02 0.31 -13.89
CA VAL A 196 9.49 -0.99 -13.40
C VAL A 196 8.32 -1.89 -13.01
N LEU A 197 7.35 -1.38 -12.25
CA LEU A 197 6.13 -2.10 -11.86
C LEU A 197 5.31 -2.56 -13.08
N THR A 198 5.25 -1.74 -14.11
CA THR A 198 4.40 -1.95 -15.28
C THR A 198 5.12 -2.63 -16.44
N GLY A 199 6.44 -2.75 -16.41
CA GLY A 199 7.23 -3.17 -17.58
C GLY A 199 7.06 -2.22 -18.77
N GLY A 200 6.76 -0.94 -18.51
CA GLY A 200 6.43 0.06 -19.53
C GLY A 200 4.99 0.02 -20.07
N GLY A 201 4.07 -0.79 -19.49
CA GLY A 201 2.66 -0.86 -19.93
C GLY A 201 1.66 -1.28 -18.85
N ALA A 202 0.42 -0.78 -18.91
CA ALA A 202 -0.56 -0.85 -17.80
C ALA A 202 -1.12 -2.25 -17.42
N THR A 203 -0.67 -3.34 -18.04
CA THR A 203 -1.26 -4.70 -17.89
C THR A 203 -0.39 -5.67 -17.07
N SER A 204 0.44 -5.15 -16.17
CA SER A 204 1.35 -5.96 -15.36
C SER A 204 0.62 -6.74 -14.25
N ARG A 205 1.05 -7.99 -14.01
CA ARG A 205 0.61 -8.81 -12.85
C ARG A 205 1.43 -8.55 -11.59
N VAL A 206 2.46 -7.70 -11.68
CA VAL A 206 3.37 -7.35 -10.60
C VAL A 206 2.60 -6.72 -9.44
N ARG A 207 2.97 -7.13 -8.24
CA ARG A 207 2.32 -6.72 -6.97
C ARG A 207 3.28 -6.02 -6.04
N ALA A 208 4.56 -6.32 -6.17
CA ALA A 208 5.58 -5.80 -5.29
C ALA A 208 6.76 -5.32 -6.12
N VAL A 209 7.34 -4.19 -5.71
CA VAL A 209 8.67 -3.78 -6.10
C VAL A 209 9.54 -3.73 -4.85
N PHE A 210 10.71 -4.34 -4.91
CA PHE A 210 11.77 -4.06 -3.93
C PHE A 210 12.60 -2.91 -4.45
N LEU A 211 12.53 -1.77 -3.74
CA LEU A 211 13.43 -0.65 -3.97
C LEU A 211 14.75 -1.00 -3.30
N ARG A 212 15.82 -1.20 -4.09
CA ARG A 212 17.12 -1.60 -3.53
C ARG A 212 17.62 -0.55 -2.55
N ASN A 213 18.23 -1.04 -1.47
CA ASN A 213 18.75 -0.22 -0.37
C ASN A 213 17.70 0.63 0.39
N HIS A 214 16.41 0.37 0.21
CA HIS A 214 15.34 1.16 0.82
C HIS A 214 14.25 0.30 1.47
N GLY A 215 13.47 -0.42 0.67
CA GLY A 215 12.40 -1.26 1.20
C GLY A 215 11.41 -1.73 0.13
N PRO A 216 10.42 -2.55 0.49
CA PRO A 216 9.38 -2.99 -0.42
C PRO A 216 8.30 -1.91 -0.61
N MET A 217 7.63 -2.00 -1.75
CA MET A 217 6.36 -1.33 -2.03
C MET A 217 5.39 -2.32 -2.66
N ILE A 218 4.14 -2.32 -2.19
CA ILE A 218 3.04 -3.12 -2.72
C ILE A 218 2.09 -2.22 -3.52
N VAL A 219 1.58 -2.77 -4.63
CA VAL A 219 0.44 -2.21 -5.37
C VAL A 219 -0.72 -3.20 -5.40
N GLY A 220 -1.92 -2.71 -5.09
CA GLY A 220 -3.15 -3.51 -5.07
C GLY A 220 -4.33 -2.78 -5.68
N ARG A 221 -5.37 -3.54 -6.03
CA ARG A 221 -6.59 -3.00 -6.65
C ARG A 221 -7.62 -2.49 -5.63
N ASN A 222 -7.43 -2.86 -4.37
CA ASN A 222 -8.22 -2.45 -3.22
C ASN A 222 -7.39 -2.67 -1.95
N VAL A 223 -7.90 -2.14 -0.83
CA VAL A 223 -7.27 -2.22 0.50
C VAL A 223 -6.98 -3.64 0.92
N TRP A 224 -7.96 -4.54 0.74
CA TRP A 224 -7.87 -5.92 1.21
C TRP A 224 -6.77 -6.71 0.53
N GLU A 225 -6.64 -6.56 -0.80
CA GLU A 225 -5.58 -7.22 -1.56
C GLU A 225 -4.20 -6.66 -1.21
N ALA A 226 -4.07 -5.34 -1.17
CA ALA A 226 -2.79 -4.69 -0.92
C ALA A 226 -2.24 -5.03 0.48
N LEU A 227 -3.08 -4.92 1.52
CA LEU A 227 -2.63 -5.17 2.89
C LEU A 227 -2.35 -6.67 3.13
N ASP A 228 -3.14 -7.56 2.53
CA ASP A 228 -2.88 -9.01 2.58
C ASP A 228 -1.58 -9.38 1.84
N ASP A 229 -1.31 -8.77 0.70
CA ASP A 229 -0.02 -8.93 0.01
C ASP A 229 1.14 -8.39 0.83
N LEU A 230 1.00 -7.22 1.47
CA LEU A 230 2.04 -6.69 2.34
C LEU A 230 2.36 -7.65 3.49
N TYR A 231 1.34 -8.17 4.17
CA TYR A 231 1.48 -9.16 5.23
C TYR A 231 2.22 -10.41 4.73
N TYR A 232 1.75 -11.03 3.63
CA TYR A 232 2.36 -12.26 3.15
C TYR A 232 3.73 -12.05 2.51
N LEU A 233 4.03 -10.87 1.96
CA LEU A 233 5.37 -10.54 1.48
C LEU A 233 6.34 -10.53 2.66
N HIS A 234 5.97 -9.88 3.76
CA HIS A 234 6.78 -9.92 4.98
C HIS A 234 7.00 -11.35 5.48
N ARG A 235 5.94 -12.16 5.53
CA ARG A 235 6.04 -13.58 5.92
C ARG A 235 6.96 -14.38 5.00
N ALA A 236 6.88 -14.16 3.69
CA ALA A 236 7.77 -14.79 2.72
C ALA A 236 9.24 -14.43 2.97
N CYS A 237 9.54 -13.15 3.15
CA CYS A 237 10.89 -12.67 3.49
C CYS A 237 11.37 -13.22 4.83
N LEU A 238 10.49 -13.30 5.84
CA LEU A 238 10.81 -13.83 7.16
C LEU A 238 11.23 -15.30 7.11
N PHE A 239 10.45 -16.14 6.43
CA PHE A 239 10.81 -17.54 6.28
C PHE A 239 12.12 -17.72 5.54
N GLN A 240 12.39 -16.90 4.52
CA GLN A 240 13.65 -16.94 3.80
C GLN A 240 14.84 -16.51 4.65
N ALA A 241 14.72 -15.41 5.39
CA ALA A 241 15.78 -14.92 6.27
C ALA A 241 16.11 -15.96 7.36
N GLU A 242 15.10 -16.54 8.01
CA GLU A 242 15.30 -17.57 9.05
C GLU A 242 15.85 -18.88 8.48
N ALA A 243 15.41 -19.27 7.28
CA ALA A 243 15.97 -20.44 6.59
C ALA A 243 17.45 -20.23 6.25
N LEU A 244 17.81 -19.04 5.73
CA LEU A 244 19.20 -18.70 5.43
C LEU A 244 20.08 -18.65 6.67
N LYS A 245 19.58 -18.05 7.74
CA LYS A 245 20.27 -18.03 9.04
C LYS A 245 20.54 -19.44 9.54
N THR A 246 19.53 -20.32 9.48
CA THR A 246 19.66 -21.74 9.87
C THR A 246 20.62 -22.51 8.97
N ALA A 247 20.68 -22.16 7.68
CA ALA A 247 21.64 -22.71 6.73
C ALA A 247 23.07 -22.18 6.91
N GLY A 248 23.30 -21.18 7.78
CA GLY A 248 24.60 -20.52 7.94
C GLY A 248 24.94 -19.56 6.80
N GLY A 249 23.93 -19.01 6.12
CA GLY A 249 24.07 -18.15 4.94
C GLY A 249 24.27 -18.91 3.63
N ASP A 250 24.32 -20.23 3.66
CA ASP A 250 24.53 -21.08 2.48
C ASP A 250 23.21 -21.29 1.72
N MET A 251 23.01 -20.50 0.66
CA MET A 251 21.86 -20.58 -0.24
C MET A 251 21.64 -21.98 -0.84
N SER A 252 22.71 -22.77 -1.03
CA SER A 252 22.62 -24.11 -1.65
C SER A 252 21.89 -25.13 -0.76
N ARG A 253 21.72 -24.82 0.53
CA ARG A 253 20.99 -25.64 1.49
C ARG A 253 19.49 -25.36 1.50
N LEU A 254 19.03 -24.31 0.82
CA LEU A 254 17.60 -24.08 0.64
C LEU A 254 17.05 -25.05 -0.41
N ALA A 255 15.81 -25.50 -0.20
CA ALA A 255 15.09 -26.37 -1.12
C ALA A 255 13.95 -25.59 -1.80
N PRO A 256 14.22 -24.83 -2.87
CA PRO A 256 13.16 -24.15 -3.61
C PRO A 256 12.21 -25.17 -4.25
N LEU A 257 10.92 -24.82 -4.26
CA LEU A 257 9.91 -25.53 -5.03
C LEU A 257 10.27 -25.47 -6.51
N LYS A 258 9.89 -26.52 -7.25
CA LYS A 258 9.98 -26.52 -8.71
C LYS A 258 9.13 -25.38 -9.28
N ASP A 259 9.62 -24.82 -10.38
CA ASP A 259 9.03 -23.66 -11.06
C ASP A 259 7.55 -23.86 -11.41
N ASP A 260 7.21 -25.03 -11.96
CA ASP A 260 5.83 -25.40 -12.31
C ASP A 260 4.89 -25.43 -11.11
N ILE A 261 5.36 -25.93 -9.96
CA ILE A 261 4.60 -25.95 -8.70
C ILE A 261 4.47 -24.54 -8.11
N ALA A 262 5.55 -23.74 -8.14
CA ALA A 262 5.52 -22.36 -7.67
C ALA A 262 4.53 -21.51 -8.49
N LEU A 263 4.57 -21.65 -9.81
CA LEU A 263 3.65 -20.99 -10.73
C LEU A 263 2.20 -21.44 -10.56
N ALA A 264 1.96 -22.75 -10.42
CA ALA A 264 0.61 -23.28 -10.13
C ALA A 264 0.07 -22.72 -8.82
N THR A 265 0.90 -22.65 -7.78
CA THR A 265 0.55 -22.10 -6.46
C THR A 265 0.28 -20.59 -6.52
N SER A 266 1.05 -19.85 -7.31
CA SER A 266 0.81 -18.42 -7.60
C SER A 266 -0.57 -18.24 -8.23
N ARG A 267 -0.89 -18.97 -9.29
CA ARG A 267 -2.20 -18.91 -9.98
C ARG A 267 -3.37 -19.30 -9.07
N GLN A 268 -3.19 -20.31 -8.22
CA GLN A 268 -4.21 -20.68 -7.23
C GLN A 268 -4.42 -19.57 -6.20
N SER A 269 -3.34 -18.93 -5.74
CA SER A 269 -3.41 -17.78 -4.82
C SER A 269 -4.13 -16.60 -5.47
N ASP A 270 -3.89 -16.35 -6.75
CA ASP A 270 -4.54 -15.29 -7.53
C ASP A 270 -6.04 -15.47 -7.64
N HIS A 271 -6.47 -16.70 -7.91
CA HIS A 271 -7.89 -17.05 -8.04
C HIS A 271 -8.69 -16.75 -6.77
N VAL A 272 -8.06 -16.86 -5.60
CA VAL A 272 -8.70 -16.64 -4.29
C VAL A 272 -8.26 -15.33 -3.62
N ARG A 273 -7.42 -14.51 -4.27
CA ARG A 273 -6.73 -13.35 -3.69
C ARG A 273 -7.70 -12.38 -3.02
N SER A 274 -8.71 -11.93 -3.75
CA SER A 274 -9.68 -10.94 -3.24
C SER A 274 -10.49 -11.48 -2.07
N LEU A 275 -10.97 -12.74 -2.16
CA LEU A 275 -11.77 -13.35 -1.10
C LEU A 275 -10.95 -13.63 0.17
N LYS A 276 -9.72 -14.17 0.01
CA LYS A 276 -8.84 -14.43 1.15
C LYS A 276 -8.35 -13.14 1.80
N GLY A 277 -7.93 -12.16 1.00
CA GLY A 277 -7.53 -10.84 1.50
C GLY A 277 -8.67 -10.18 2.27
N TRP A 278 -9.89 -10.20 1.72
CA TRP A 278 -11.05 -9.69 2.45
C TRP A 278 -11.28 -10.43 3.77
N LYS A 279 -11.35 -11.77 3.79
CA LYS A 279 -11.57 -12.53 5.04
C LYS A 279 -10.48 -12.26 6.09
N HIS A 280 -9.23 -12.23 5.67
CA HIS A 280 -8.09 -12.01 6.56
C HIS A 280 -8.14 -10.59 7.15
N ILE A 281 -8.15 -9.58 6.29
CA ILE A 281 -8.01 -8.19 6.74
C ILE A 281 -9.30 -7.69 7.40
N SER A 282 -10.49 -8.06 6.93
CA SER A 282 -11.75 -7.69 7.60
C SER A 282 -11.88 -8.27 9.01
N SER A 283 -11.34 -9.48 9.25
CA SER A 283 -11.26 -10.06 10.60
C SER A 283 -10.37 -9.22 11.52
N HIS A 284 -9.18 -8.83 11.06
CA HIS A 284 -8.28 -7.96 11.81
C HIS A 284 -8.89 -6.57 12.08
N ARG A 285 -9.50 -5.96 11.06
CA ARG A 285 -10.21 -4.68 11.16
C ARG A 285 -11.35 -4.74 12.16
N THR A 286 -12.19 -5.78 12.09
CA THR A 286 -13.33 -5.95 13.01
C THR A 286 -12.87 -6.08 14.46
N ARG A 287 -11.83 -6.89 14.71
CA ARG A 287 -11.21 -7.00 16.04
C ARG A 287 -10.66 -5.66 16.51
N LEU A 288 -9.94 -4.94 15.65
CA LEU A 288 -9.33 -3.66 15.98
C LEU A 288 -10.38 -2.61 16.34
N LEU A 289 -11.41 -2.43 15.51
CA LEU A 289 -12.51 -1.47 15.77
C LEU A 289 -13.35 -1.84 17.00
N LYS A 290 -13.48 -3.13 17.31
CA LYS A 290 -14.12 -3.57 18.56
C LYS A 290 -13.28 -3.20 19.78
N ALA A 291 -11.96 -3.29 19.68
CA ALA A 291 -11.04 -3.00 20.77
C ALA A 291 -10.83 -1.49 20.96
N ILE A 292 -10.78 -0.73 19.86
CA ILE A 292 -10.50 0.71 19.84
C ILE A 292 -11.51 1.40 18.91
N PRO A 293 -12.77 1.60 19.36
CA PRO A 293 -13.81 2.20 18.52
C PRO A 293 -13.48 3.63 18.06
N SER A 294 -12.67 4.35 18.83
CA SER A 294 -12.25 5.73 18.52
C SER A 294 -11.45 5.87 17.22
N ILE A 295 -10.91 4.78 16.66
CA ILE A 295 -10.26 4.80 15.34
C ILE A 295 -11.22 5.30 14.27
N ALA A 296 -12.51 4.95 14.37
CA ALA A 296 -13.53 5.32 13.39
C ALA A 296 -14.37 6.55 13.80
N ASP A 297 -14.02 7.22 14.91
CA ASP A 297 -14.79 8.35 15.40
C ASP A 297 -14.45 9.63 14.63
N VAL A 298 -15.45 10.18 13.97
CA VAL A 298 -15.35 11.43 13.19
C VAL A 298 -15.85 12.65 13.98
N CYS A 299 -16.39 12.46 15.19
CA CYS A 299 -16.94 13.51 16.04
C CYS A 299 -15.83 14.20 16.86
#